data_AF-A0A967N8N4-F1
#
_entry.id   AF-A0A967N8N4-F1
#
_cell.length_a   1.000
_cell.length_b   1.000
_cell.length_c   1.000
_cell.angle_alpha   90.00
_cell.angle_beta   90.00
_cell.angle_gamma   90.00
#
_symmetry.space_group_name_H-M   'P 1'
#
loop_
_entity.id
_entity.type
_entity.pdbx_description
1 polymer ?
#
loop_
_entity_poly.entity_id
_entity_poly.type
_entity_poly.pdbx_seq_one_letter_code
_entity_poly.pdbx_strand_id
1 'polypeptide(L)'
;MKGAVREPLSPSALAEDPVDQFARWYEEARSETDLDLPNACCLATVDDDGYPDGRMVLLKDFDASGFVFYTNLRSRKARALDARP
;
A
#
# COMPACT_ATOMS: atom_id res chain seq x y z
N MET A 1 -25.52 -7.99 11.81
CA MET A 1 -24.71 -7.01 11.06
C MET A 1 -25.56 -6.42 9.94
N LYS A 2 -25.94 -5.15 10.03
CA LYS A 2 -26.42 -4.41 8.85
C LYS A 2 -25.15 -3.93 8.14
N GLY A 3 -24.86 -4.43 6.94
CA GLY A 3 -23.78 -3.90 6.14
C GLY A 3 -24.05 -2.42 5.88
N ALA A 4 -23.11 -1.55 6.23
CA ALA A 4 -23.19 -0.14 5.88
C ALA A 4 -23.28 -0.04 4.34
N VAL A 5 -24.28 0.65 3.84
CA VAL A 5 -24.35 0.98 2.41
C VAL A 5 -23.25 2.02 2.16
N ARG A 6 -22.17 1.62 1.49
CA ARG A 6 -21.13 2.54 1.04
C ARG A 6 -21.55 3.17 -0.29
N GLU A 7 -21.27 4.46 -0.47
CA GLU A 7 -21.51 5.11 -1.75
C GLU A 7 -20.64 4.48 -2.85
N PRO A 8 -21.17 4.31 -4.08
CA PRO A 8 -20.37 3.86 -5.21
C PRO A 8 -19.22 4.82 -5.50
N LEU A 9 -18.07 4.27 -5.90
CA LEU A 9 -16.93 5.06 -6.33
C LEU A 9 -17.29 5.87 -7.59
N SER A 10 -17.13 7.19 -7.54
CA SER A 10 -17.31 8.08 -8.69
C SER A 10 -16.09 8.99 -8.86
N PRO A 11 -15.66 9.30 -10.10
CA PRO A 11 -14.52 10.19 -10.33
C PRO A 11 -14.70 11.58 -9.70
N SER A 12 -15.93 12.09 -9.66
CA SER A 12 -16.27 13.39 -9.06
C SER A 12 -16.13 13.45 -7.55
N ALA A 13 -16.08 12.29 -6.87
CA ALA A 13 -15.91 12.21 -5.42
C ALA A 13 -14.44 12.02 -5.00
N LEU A 14 -13.51 11.86 -5.95
CA LEU A 14 -12.10 11.67 -5.67
C LEU A 14 -11.44 13.00 -5.26
N ALA A 15 -10.46 12.93 -4.36
CA ALA A 15 -9.51 14.02 -4.16
C ALA A 15 -8.72 14.27 -5.46
N GLU A 16 -8.31 15.52 -5.68
CA GLU A 16 -7.45 15.88 -6.82
C GLU A 16 -6.07 15.22 -6.72
N ASP A 17 -5.52 15.16 -5.50
CA ASP A 17 -4.25 14.50 -5.22
C ASP A 17 -4.48 13.00 -4.87
N PRO A 18 -3.80 12.05 -5.54
CA PRO A 18 -3.97 10.63 -5.28
C PRO A 18 -3.45 10.19 -3.90
N VAL A 19 -2.45 10.86 -3.34
CA VAL A 19 -1.95 10.61 -1.98
C VAL A 19 -2.96 11.09 -0.94
N ASP A 20 -3.62 12.24 -1.17
CA ASP A 20 -4.73 12.68 -0.32
C ASP A 20 -5.91 11.69 -0.38
N GLN A 21 -6.22 11.17 -1.57
CA GLN A 21 -7.25 10.15 -1.73
C GLN A 21 -6.88 8.86 -0.98
N PHE A 22 -5.62 8.43 -1.07
CA PHE A 22 -5.12 7.31 -0.30
C PHE A 22 -5.26 7.54 1.21
N ALA A 23 -4.88 8.74 1.69
CA ALA A 23 -4.96 9.10 3.11
C ALA A 23 -6.38 8.94 3.66
N ARG A 24 -7.40 9.37 2.89
CA ARG A 24 -8.82 9.22 3.24
C ARG A 24 -9.21 7.75 3.41
N TRP A 25 -8.90 6.92 2.41
CA TRP A 25 -9.21 5.49 2.46
C TRP A 25 -8.42 4.75 3.55
N TYR A 26 -7.18 5.15 3.78
CA TYR A 26 -6.33 4.55 4.80
C TYR A 26 -6.86 4.86 6.20
N GLU A 27 -7.31 6.09 6.46
CA GLU A 27 -7.94 6.46 7.73
C GLU A 27 -9.29 5.75 7.93
N GLU A 28 -10.12 5.67 6.89
CA GLU A 28 -11.34 4.85 6.92
C GLU A 28 -11.02 3.41 7.32
N ALA A 29 -10.07 2.76 6.65
CA ALA A 29 -9.65 1.39 6.95
C ALA A 29 -9.10 1.24 8.38
N ARG A 30 -8.36 2.23 8.89
CA ARG A 30 -7.87 2.23 10.29
C ARG A 30 -8.96 2.39 11.33
N SER A 31 -10.06 3.05 10.98
CA SER A 31 -11.20 3.27 11.88
C SER A 31 -12.12 2.05 11.99
N GLU A 32 -12.03 1.10 11.05
CA GLU A 32 -12.82 -0.13 11.06
C GLU A 32 -12.32 -1.10 12.13
N THR A 33 -13.20 -1.52 13.04
CA THR A 33 -12.85 -2.42 14.15
C THR A 33 -12.55 -3.84 13.72
N ASP A 34 -13.03 -4.24 12.53
CA ASP A 34 -12.96 -5.61 12.03
C ASP A 34 -11.77 -5.81 11.05
N LEU A 35 -10.87 -4.84 10.94
CA LEU A 35 -9.70 -4.89 10.05
C LEU A 35 -8.38 -4.83 10.85
N ASP A 36 -7.72 -5.98 10.99
CA ASP A 36 -6.54 -6.10 11.87
C ASP A 36 -5.28 -5.38 11.36
N LEU A 37 -5.04 -5.40 10.03
CA LEU A 37 -3.80 -4.90 9.42
C LEU A 37 -4.09 -3.99 8.21
N PRO A 38 -4.72 -2.81 8.42
CA PRO A 38 -5.03 -1.87 7.35
C PRO A 38 -3.79 -1.35 6.61
N ASN A 39 -2.61 -1.51 7.20
CA ASN A 39 -1.32 -1.11 6.64
C ASN A 39 -0.55 -2.25 5.97
N ALA A 40 -1.11 -3.45 5.87
CA ALA A 40 -0.47 -4.55 5.16
C ALA A 40 -0.58 -4.35 3.64
N CYS A 41 0.55 -4.42 2.95
CA CYS A 41 0.63 -4.26 1.49
C CYS A 41 1.36 -5.45 0.88
N CYS A 42 0.97 -5.88 -0.32
CA CYS A 42 1.76 -6.83 -1.10
C CYS A 42 2.76 -6.07 -1.97
N LEU A 43 4.06 -6.27 -1.72
CA LEU A 43 5.13 -5.67 -2.50
C LEU A 43 5.66 -6.67 -3.53
N ALA A 44 5.48 -6.35 -4.82
CA ALA A 44 6.12 -7.06 -5.91
C ALA A 44 7.47 -6.41 -6.26
N THR A 45 8.50 -7.22 -6.45
CA THR A 45 9.80 -6.79 -7.01
C THR A 45 10.20 -7.74 -8.13
N VAL A 46 11.01 -7.28 -9.08
CA VAL A 46 11.52 -8.10 -10.18
C VAL A 46 13.03 -8.22 -10.04
N ASP A 47 13.56 -9.44 -10.10
CA ASP A 47 15.01 -9.65 -10.09
C ASP A 47 15.66 -9.37 -11.46
N ASP A 48 16.98 -9.52 -11.54
CA ASP A 48 17.75 -9.24 -12.76
C ASP A 48 17.40 -10.15 -13.93
N ASP A 49 16.94 -11.36 -13.64
CA ASP A 49 16.49 -12.34 -14.61
C ASP A 49 15.04 -12.06 -15.10
N GLY A 50 14.37 -11.07 -14.51
CA GLY A 50 13.02 -10.66 -14.88
C GLY A 50 11.92 -11.43 -14.17
N TYR A 51 12.24 -12.22 -13.15
CA TYR A 51 11.24 -12.98 -12.40
C TYR A 51 10.60 -12.13 -11.29
N PRO A 52 9.25 -12.01 -11.25
CA PRO A 52 8.56 -11.31 -10.18
C PRO A 52 8.48 -12.16 -8.91
N ASP A 53 8.69 -11.53 -7.75
CA ASP A 53 8.44 -12.11 -6.43
C ASP A 53 7.56 -11.15 -5.61
N GLY A 54 6.47 -11.69 -5.04
CA GLY A 54 5.49 -10.94 -4.25
C GLY A 54 5.47 -11.40 -2.80
N ARG A 55 5.40 -10.46 -1.85
CA ARG A 55 5.33 -10.75 -0.40
C ARG A 55 4.68 -9.61 0.37
N MET A 56 4.14 -9.93 1.54
CA MET A 56 3.56 -8.92 2.43
C MET A 56 4.65 -8.07 3.11
N VAL A 57 4.39 -6.77 3.18
CA VAL A 57 5.13 -5.77 3.97
C VAL A 57 4.14 -4.92 4.74
N LEU A 58 4.65 -4.16 5.71
CA LEU A 58 3.83 -3.18 6.44
C LEU A 58 4.21 -1.79 5.97
N LEU A 59 3.22 -1.05 5.48
CA LEU A 59 3.33 0.39 5.28
C LEU A 59 3.60 1.05 6.63
N LYS A 60 4.61 1.92 6.64
CA LYS A 60 5.08 2.64 7.82
C LYS A 60 4.74 4.12 7.77
N ASP A 61 4.83 4.70 6.59
CA ASP A 61 4.53 6.12 6.38
C ASP A 61 4.18 6.37 4.90
N PHE A 62 3.67 7.55 4.59
CA PHE A 62 3.49 8.04 3.24
C PHE A 62 3.43 9.57 3.23
N ASP A 63 4.00 10.19 2.19
CA ASP A 63 3.93 11.63 1.97
C ASP A 63 3.87 11.94 0.47
N ALA A 64 4.04 13.21 0.08
CA ALA A 64 4.01 13.65 -1.32
C ALA A 64 5.07 12.95 -2.21
N SER A 65 6.09 12.32 -1.62
CA SER A 65 7.15 11.57 -2.30
C SER A 65 6.81 10.08 -2.48
N GLY A 66 5.75 9.58 -1.85
CA GLY A 66 5.26 8.21 -1.99
C GLY A 66 5.15 7.45 -0.68
N PHE A 67 5.32 6.12 -0.75
CA PHE A 67 5.02 5.19 0.34
C PHE A 67 6.31 4.62 0.96
N VAL A 68 6.33 4.50 2.29
CA VAL A 68 7.49 4.07 3.06
C VAL A 68 7.23 2.73 3.74
N PHE A 69 8.17 1.80 3.59
CA PHE A 69 8.20 0.53 4.34
C PHE A 69 9.65 0.23 4.76
N TYR A 70 9.81 -0.56 5.83
CA TYR A 70 11.13 -1.02 6.28
C TYR A 70 11.34 -2.50 5.97
N THR A 71 12.57 -2.89 5.64
CA THR A 71 12.91 -4.28 5.37
C THR A 71 14.38 -4.59 5.69
N ASN A 72 14.74 -5.87 5.61
CA ASN A 72 16.13 -6.29 5.72
C ASN A 72 16.87 -6.09 4.39
N LEU A 73 17.92 -5.27 4.39
CA LEU A 73 18.73 -4.95 3.21
C LEU A 73 19.49 -6.16 2.62
N ARG A 74 19.64 -7.25 3.37
CA ARG A 74 20.24 -8.51 2.88
C ARG A 74 19.24 -9.42 2.16
N SER A 75 17.95 -9.07 2.15
CA SER A 75 16.88 -9.90 1.61
C SER A 75 16.82 -9.88 0.07
N ARG A 76 16.15 -10.88 -0.54
CA ARG A 76 15.96 -10.95 -2.00
C ARG A 76 15.31 -9.67 -2.57
N LYS A 77 14.26 -9.16 -1.92
CA LYS A 77 13.56 -7.94 -2.37
C LYS A 77 14.45 -6.70 -2.37
N ALA A 78 15.37 -6.59 -1.40
CA ALA A 78 16.28 -5.45 -1.31
C ALA A 78 17.30 -5.48 -2.45
N ARG A 79 17.85 -6.66 -2.77
CA ARG A 79 18.73 -6.84 -3.93
C ARG A 79 18.00 -6.56 -5.25
N ALA A 80 16.76 -7.03 -5.37
CA ALA A 80 15.92 -6.75 -6.54
C ALA A 80 15.67 -5.24 -6.71
N LEU A 81 15.32 -4.51 -5.64
CA LEU A 81 15.11 -3.06 -5.68
C LEU A 81 16.39 -2.27 -5.96
N ASP A 82 17.54 -2.73 -5.47
CA ASP A 82 18.84 -2.08 -5.72
C ASP A 82 19.23 -2.19 -7.20
N ALA A 83 18.92 -3.32 -7.83
CA ALA A 83 19.19 -3.53 -9.24
C ALA A 83 18.09 -2.95 -10.16
N ARG A 84 16.83 -2.96 -9.72
CA ARG A 84 15.63 -2.55 -10.46
C ARG A 84 14.63 -1.82 -9.54
N PRO A 85 14.82 -0.51 -9.32
CA PRO A 85 13.95 0.29 -8.45
C PRO A 85 12.57 0.53 -9.04
#